data_AF-A0A7R8UEX4-F1
#
_entry.id   AF-A0A7R8UEX4-F1
#
_cell.length_a   1.000
_cell.length_b   1.000
_cell.length_c   1.000
_cell.angle_alpha   90.00
_cell.angle_beta   90.00
_cell.angle_gamma   90.00
#
_symmetry.space_group_name_H-M   'P 1'
#
loop_
_entity.id
_entity.type
_entity.pdbx_description
1 polymer ?
#
loop_
_entity_poly.entity_id
_entity_poly.type
_entity_poly.pdbx_seq_one_letter_code
_entity_poly.pdbx_strand_id
1 'polypeptide(L)'
;MVEKFTTGDFILINGVLQTKHSLFKRYRFEFKSQNLWKKRMVKPLTGFLQATLNLTMVHASNEEALKVTCGSLVLARKVLYSLISHDLPEFFENNMASFMGASMIYSHTTLPAGPEMTRIRGLEHLKSQVFENIEIYPQKYDDEFSSYMAEFMKEIWELLVVTGK
;
A
#
# COMPACT_ATOMS: atom_id res chain seq x y z
N MET A 1 18.57 -7.26 -4.37
CA MET A 1 17.56 -6.16 -4.35
C MET A 1 16.26 -6.56 -3.64
N VAL A 2 15.77 -7.79 -3.78
CA VAL A 2 14.67 -8.33 -2.95
C VAL A 2 15.14 -8.62 -1.52
N GLU A 3 16.35 -9.16 -1.37
CA GLU A 3 17.06 -9.37 -0.10
C GLU A 3 17.28 -8.10 0.73
N LYS A 4 17.09 -6.92 0.11
CA LYS A 4 17.22 -5.65 0.81
C LYS A 4 15.96 -5.30 1.61
N PHE A 5 14.82 -5.94 1.32
CA PHE A 5 13.61 -5.79 2.13
C PHE A 5 13.67 -6.57 3.45
N THR A 6 14.62 -7.51 3.58
CA THR A 6 14.79 -8.32 4.78
C THR A 6 15.83 -7.77 5.75
N THR A 7 16.53 -6.67 5.41
CA THR A 7 17.59 -6.10 6.26
C THR A 7 17.07 -5.24 7.41
N GLY A 8 15.81 -4.80 7.37
CA GLY A 8 15.24 -3.87 8.36
C GLY A 8 15.79 -2.43 8.27
N ASP A 9 16.69 -2.15 7.33
CA ASP A 9 17.23 -0.82 7.07
C ASP A 9 16.27 -0.01 6.20
N PHE A 10 15.43 0.80 6.84
CA PHE A 10 14.44 1.62 6.18
C PHE A 10 15.03 2.71 5.28
N ILE A 11 16.27 3.16 5.50
CA ILE A 11 16.94 4.13 4.61
C ILE A 11 17.19 3.46 3.26
N LEU A 12 17.82 2.29 3.29
CA LEU A 12 18.12 1.52 2.09
C LEU A 12 16.85 1.06 1.38
N ILE A 13 15.86 0.58 2.13
CA ILE A 13 14.56 0.15 1.61
C ILE A 13 13.84 1.31 0.91
N ASN A 14 13.82 2.49 1.52
CA ASN A 14 13.17 3.66 0.93
C ASN A 14 13.85 4.11 -0.36
N GLY A 15 15.19 4.07 -0.42
CA GLY A 15 15.91 4.34 -1.66
C GLY A 15 15.51 3.38 -2.79
N VAL A 16 15.44 2.08 -2.50
CA VAL A 16 14.99 1.06 -3.47
C VAL A 16 13.55 1.28 -3.90
N LEU A 17 12.64 1.59 -2.97
CA LEU A 17 11.23 1.85 -3.28
C LEU A 17 11.04 3.11 -4.12
N GLN A 18 11.79 4.18 -3.87
CA GLN A 18 11.76 5.41 -4.68
C GLN A 18 12.22 5.13 -6.11
N THR A 19 13.34 4.43 -6.30
CA THR A 19 13.81 4.05 -7.64
C THR A 19 12.76 3.22 -8.38
N LYS A 20 12.15 2.25 -7.70
CA LYS A 20 11.09 1.41 -8.27
C LYS A 20 9.85 2.21 -8.60
N HIS A 21 9.42 3.13 -7.74
CA HIS A 21 8.26 3.96 -8.02
C HIS A 21 8.47 4.80 -9.27
N SER A 22 9.61 5.49 -9.38
CA SER A 22 9.97 6.29 -10.56
C SER A 22 10.01 5.47 -11.85
N LEU A 23 10.55 4.25 -11.76
CA LEU A 23 10.62 3.31 -12.87
C LEU A 23 9.23 2.79 -13.27
N PHE A 24 8.47 2.22 -12.32
CA PHE A 24 7.15 1.63 -12.59
C PHE A 24 6.07 2.64 -12.92
N LYS A 25 6.20 3.90 -12.49
CA LYS A 25 5.29 4.98 -12.89
C LYS A 25 5.30 5.20 -14.40
N ARG A 26 6.46 5.10 -15.06
CA ARG A 26 6.57 5.19 -16.53
C ARG A 26 5.91 4.00 -17.21
N TYR A 27 6.11 2.81 -16.64
CA TYR A 27 5.46 1.58 -17.07
C TYR A 27 3.95 1.53 -16.87
N ARG A 28 3.29 2.59 -16.35
CA ARG A 28 1.81 2.70 -16.34
C ARG A 28 1.21 3.03 -17.71
N PHE A 29 2.03 3.51 -18.65
CA PHE A 29 1.57 3.93 -19.99
C PHE A 29 2.33 3.24 -21.13
N GLU A 30 3.30 2.36 -20.83
CA GLU A 30 4.11 1.66 -21.82
C GLU A 30 3.53 0.28 -22.17
N PHE A 31 3.74 -0.16 -23.41
CA PHE A 31 3.20 -1.42 -23.95
C PHE A 31 3.73 -2.66 -23.20
N LYS A 32 2.92 -3.74 -23.19
CA LYS A 32 2.98 -4.95 -22.34
C LYS A 32 4.22 -5.86 -22.52
N SER A 33 5.41 -5.36 -22.88
CA SER A 33 6.60 -6.18 -23.15
C SER A 33 7.41 -6.55 -21.88
N GLN A 34 7.17 -5.90 -20.74
CA GLN A 34 7.93 -6.15 -19.50
C GLN A 34 7.19 -7.02 -18.48
N ASN A 35 7.01 -8.31 -18.79
CA ASN A 35 6.25 -9.22 -17.93
C ASN A 35 7.07 -9.88 -16.80
N LEU A 36 8.39 -10.01 -16.95
CA LEU A 36 9.18 -10.88 -16.06
C LEU A 36 9.61 -10.18 -14.76
N TRP A 37 9.97 -8.90 -14.81
CA TRP A 37 10.42 -8.16 -13.62
C TRP A 37 9.26 -7.77 -12.71
N LYS A 38 8.08 -7.48 -13.28
CA LYS A 38 6.84 -7.27 -12.54
C LYS A 38 6.51 -8.49 -11.68
N LYS A 39 6.50 -9.70 -12.29
CA LYS A 39 6.24 -10.97 -11.60
C LYS A 39 7.20 -11.23 -10.43
N ARG A 40 8.50 -10.99 -10.62
CA ARG A 40 9.52 -11.17 -9.55
C ARG A 40 9.38 -10.17 -8.39
N MET A 41 8.73 -9.03 -8.62
CA MET A 41 8.58 -7.97 -7.62
C MET A 41 7.35 -8.13 -6.73
N VAL A 42 6.31 -8.77 -7.23
CA VAL A 42 5.01 -8.89 -6.56
C VAL A 42 5.16 -9.56 -5.19
N LYS A 43 5.67 -10.79 -5.14
CA LYS A 43 5.84 -11.55 -3.89
C LYS A 43 6.67 -10.82 -2.82
N PRO A 44 7.86 -10.27 -3.10
CA PRO A 44 8.63 -9.57 -2.09
C PRO A 44 8.03 -8.23 -1.66
N LEU A 45 7.35 -7.52 -2.57
CA LEU A 45 6.64 -6.29 -2.21
C LEU A 45 5.48 -6.60 -1.24
N THR A 46 4.75 -7.68 -1.48
CA THR A 46 3.70 -8.16 -0.58
C THR A 46 4.26 -8.51 0.80
N GLY A 47 5.32 -9.33 0.84
CA GLY A 47 5.94 -9.70 2.12
C GLY A 47 6.40 -8.48 2.90
N PHE A 48 6.95 -7.48 2.21
CA PHE A 48 7.35 -6.20 2.82
C PHE A 48 6.15 -5.41 3.37
N LEU A 49 5.05 -5.29 2.59
CA LEU A 49 3.83 -4.61 3.03
C LEU A 49 3.23 -5.25 4.29
N GLN A 50 3.18 -6.58 4.35
CA GLN A 50 2.64 -7.30 5.51
C GLN A 50 3.56 -7.19 6.74
N ALA A 51 4.87 -7.37 6.56
CA ALA A 51 5.83 -7.23 7.64
C ALA A 51 5.84 -5.81 8.23
N THR A 52 5.77 -4.80 7.35
CA THR A 52 5.79 -3.40 7.78
C THR A 52 4.48 -2.98 8.43
N LEU A 53 3.33 -3.57 8.03
CA LEU A 53 2.08 -3.40 8.79
C LEU A 53 2.25 -3.85 10.24
N ASN A 54 2.77 -5.06 10.45
CA ASN A 54 2.96 -5.58 11.80
C ASN A 54 3.90 -4.69 12.63
N LEU A 55 4.95 -4.14 12.02
CA LEU A 55 5.84 -3.18 12.68
C LEU A 55 5.12 -1.90 13.10
N THR A 56 4.17 -1.38 12.30
CA THR A 56 3.37 -0.22 12.72
C THR A 56 2.52 -0.50 13.95
N MET A 57 2.00 -1.73 14.08
CA MET A 57 1.23 -2.14 15.26
C MET A 57 2.12 -2.33 16.48
N VAL A 58 3.28 -2.98 16.33
CA VAL A 58 4.24 -3.21 17.43
C VAL A 58 4.83 -1.90 17.95
N HIS A 59 5.11 -0.95 17.06
CA HIS A 59 5.69 0.34 17.40
C HIS A 59 4.65 1.47 17.46
N ALA A 60 3.38 1.16 17.74
CA ALA A 60 2.29 2.15 17.80
C ALA A 60 2.55 3.31 18.79
N SER A 61 3.40 3.11 19.80
CA SER A 61 3.79 4.14 20.77
C SER A 61 5.05 4.93 20.39
N ASN A 62 5.77 4.55 19.33
CA ASN A 62 7.00 5.21 18.88
C ASN A 62 6.73 6.05 17.62
N GLU A 63 6.65 7.37 17.80
CA GLU A 63 6.35 8.31 16.73
C GLU A 63 7.36 8.27 15.57
N GLU A 64 8.65 8.22 15.87
CA GLU A 64 9.70 8.26 14.83
C GLU A 64 9.66 6.99 13.99
N ALA A 65 9.50 5.84 14.64
CA ALA A 65 9.31 4.57 13.96
C ALA A 65 8.08 4.61 13.04
N LEU A 66 6.95 5.13 13.54
CA LEU A 66 5.71 5.23 12.76
C LEU A 66 5.86 6.14 11.54
N LYS A 67 6.53 7.29 11.67
CA LYS A 67 6.80 8.19 10.54
C LYS A 67 7.57 7.47 9.44
N VAL A 68 8.62 6.74 9.82
CA VAL A 68 9.46 5.99 8.88
C VAL A 68 8.66 4.87 8.22
N THR A 69 7.97 4.04 9.01
CA THR A 69 7.21 2.90 8.49
C THR A 69 6.05 3.35 7.60
N CYS A 70 5.30 4.39 7.98
CA CYS A 70 4.22 4.92 7.16
C CYS A 70 4.73 5.49 5.83
N GLY A 71 5.87 6.21 5.84
CA GLY A 71 6.50 6.70 4.62
C GLY A 71 6.91 5.56 3.67
N SER A 72 7.48 4.48 4.22
CA SER A 72 7.83 3.29 3.44
C SER A 72 6.61 2.57 2.87
N LEU A 73 5.53 2.48 3.66
CA LEU A 73 4.27 1.87 3.22
C LEU A 73 3.61 2.65 2.09
N VAL A 74 3.62 3.99 2.16
CA VAL A 74 3.16 4.87 1.08
C VAL A 74 3.91 4.57 -0.21
N LEU A 75 5.24 4.53 -0.17
CA LEU A 75 6.05 4.24 -1.36
C LEU A 75 5.81 2.82 -1.90
N ALA A 76 5.72 1.83 -1.02
CA ALA A 76 5.43 0.45 -1.40
C ALA A 76 4.05 0.32 -2.05
N ARG A 77 3.02 1.03 -1.54
CA ARG A 77 1.68 1.05 -2.15
C ARG A 77 1.66 1.77 -3.49
N LYS A 78 2.43 2.84 -3.68
CA LYS A 78 2.61 3.48 -5.00
C LYS A 78 3.24 2.56 -6.03
N VAL A 79 4.21 1.75 -5.60
CA VAL A 79 4.80 0.70 -6.43
C VAL A 79 3.74 -0.35 -6.75
N LEU A 80 2.98 -0.80 -5.76
CA LEU A 80 1.89 -1.76 -5.93
C LEU A 80 0.85 -1.27 -6.95
N TYR A 81 0.35 -0.05 -6.82
CA TYR A 81 -0.59 0.56 -7.77
C TYR A 81 -0.06 0.44 -9.20
N SER A 82 1.23 0.73 -9.39
CA SER A 82 1.86 0.67 -10.71
C SER A 82 1.92 -0.77 -11.25
N LEU A 83 2.07 -1.77 -10.39
CA LEU A 83 2.07 -3.18 -10.77
C LEU A 83 0.66 -3.65 -11.17
N ILE A 84 -0.37 -3.31 -10.39
CA ILE A 84 -1.77 -3.69 -10.66
C ILE A 84 -2.45 -2.80 -11.70
N SER A 85 -1.79 -1.75 -12.19
CA SER A 85 -2.39 -0.84 -13.17
C SER A 85 -2.62 -1.45 -14.55
N HIS A 86 -1.89 -2.52 -14.88
CA HIS A 86 -1.92 -3.14 -16.21
C HIS A 86 -2.67 -4.45 -16.24
N ASP A 87 -2.45 -5.26 -15.23
CA ASP A 87 -2.95 -6.63 -15.12
C ASP A 87 -2.89 -7.00 -13.64
N LEU A 88 -3.85 -7.80 -13.17
CA LEU A 88 -3.82 -8.30 -11.81
C LEU A 88 -2.80 -9.43 -11.78
N PRO A 89 -1.70 -9.32 -11.02
CA PRO A 89 -0.75 -10.41 -10.97
C PRO A 89 -1.40 -11.64 -10.30
N GLU A 90 -1.23 -12.83 -10.87
CA GLU A 90 -1.76 -14.11 -10.35
C GLU A 90 -1.53 -14.32 -8.84
N PHE A 91 -0.37 -13.89 -8.33
CA PHE A 91 -0.10 -13.96 -6.89
C PHE A 91 -1.01 -13.03 -6.06
N PHE A 92 -1.38 -11.86 -6.58
CA PHE A 92 -2.36 -10.98 -5.96
C PHE A 92 -3.76 -11.60 -5.97
N GLU A 93 -4.20 -12.07 -7.14
CA GLU A 93 -5.48 -12.75 -7.35
C GLU A 93 -5.68 -13.89 -6.34
N ASN A 94 -4.70 -14.80 -6.25
CA ASN A 94 -4.73 -15.94 -5.32
C ASN A 94 -4.68 -15.57 -3.83
N ASN A 95 -4.35 -14.32 -3.49
CA ASN A 95 -4.22 -13.86 -2.11
C ASN A 95 -5.08 -12.61 -1.82
N MET A 96 -6.10 -12.35 -2.63
CA MET A 96 -6.96 -11.16 -2.56
C MET A 96 -7.49 -10.90 -1.14
N ALA A 97 -7.98 -11.93 -0.45
CA ALA A 97 -8.49 -11.81 0.91
C ALA A 97 -7.46 -11.22 1.88
N SER A 98 -6.20 -11.67 1.80
CA SER A 98 -5.12 -11.14 2.64
C SER A 98 -4.79 -9.69 2.30
N PHE A 99 -4.85 -9.30 1.02
CA PHE A 99 -4.55 -7.94 0.59
C PHE A 99 -5.66 -6.95 0.91
N MET A 100 -6.91 -7.36 0.73
CA MET A 100 -8.08 -6.57 1.08
C MET A 100 -8.19 -6.39 2.58
N GLY A 101 -8.03 -7.48 3.35
CA GLY A 101 -7.98 -7.39 4.82
C GLY A 101 -6.84 -6.51 5.32
N ALA A 102 -5.64 -6.63 4.76
CA ALA A 102 -4.53 -5.73 5.12
C ALA A 102 -4.87 -4.27 4.78
N SER A 103 -5.46 -4.01 3.60
CA SER A 103 -5.87 -2.67 3.17
C SER A 103 -6.93 -2.05 4.06
N MET A 104 -7.87 -2.86 4.58
CA MET A 104 -8.81 -2.43 5.61
C MET A 104 -8.13 -2.07 6.94
N ILE A 105 -7.17 -2.87 7.40
CA ILE A 105 -6.44 -2.52 8.62
C ILE A 105 -5.77 -1.14 8.49
N TYR A 106 -5.22 -0.82 7.31
CA TYR A 106 -4.62 0.50 7.07
C TYR A 106 -5.64 1.65 7.05
N SER A 107 -6.85 1.46 6.54
CA SER A 107 -7.89 2.52 6.57
C SER A 107 -8.31 2.84 8.00
N HIS A 108 -8.37 1.83 8.87
CA HIS A 108 -8.71 1.97 10.29
C HIS A 108 -7.56 2.38 11.20
N THR A 109 -6.31 2.25 10.76
CA THR A 109 -5.17 2.60 11.60
C THR A 109 -5.28 4.06 12.03
N THR A 110 -5.28 4.29 13.34
CA THR A 110 -5.27 5.59 13.99
C THR A 110 -3.98 5.73 14.80
N LEU A 111 -3.40 6.92 14.83
CA LEU A 111 -2.25 7.20 15.69
C LEU A 111 -2.74 7.55 17.11
N PRO A 112 -2.04 7.12 18.18
CA PRO A 112 -2.33 7.62 19.50
C PRO A 112 -2.12 9.15 19.56
N ALA A 113 -3.01 9.83 20.30
CA ALA A 113 -3.06 11.28 20.40
C ALA A 113 -1.70 11.89 20.80
N GLY A 114 -1.26 12.91 20.06
CA GLY A 114 -0.04 13.69 20.29
C GLY A 114 0.15 14.79 19.24
N PRO A 115 1.11 15.72 19.40
CA PRO A 115 1.13 17.03 18.73
C PRO A 115 1.11 16.96 17.19
N GLU A 116 0.43 17.95 16.59
CA GLU A 116 -0.59 17.77 15.55
C GLU A 116 -0.07 17.80 14.09
N MET A 117 0.98 18.55 13.74
CA MET A 117 1.20 18.90 12.32
C MET A 117 1.95 17.87 11.44
N THR A 118 2.86 17.07 11.99
CA THR A 118 3.69 16.15 11.18
C THR A 118 3.21 14.69 11.24
N ARG A 119 2.50 14.31 12.31
CA ARG A 119 1.96 12.96 12.53
C ARG A 119 0.77 12.64 11.62
N ILE A 120 -0.12 13.62 11.45
CA ILE A 120 -1.38 13.46 10.72
C ILE A 120 -1.13 13.22 9.22
N ARG A 121 -0.18 13.95 8.64
CA ARG A 121 0.08 13.91 7.20
C ARG A 121 0.54 12.53 6.68
N GLY A 122 1.40 11.82 7.42
CA GLY A 122 1.95 10.54 6.95
C GLY A 122 0.90 9.43 6.87
N LEU A 123 0.02 9.37 7.87
CA LEU A 123 -1.08 8.42 7.93
C LEU A 123 -2.18 8.78 6.92
N GLU A 124 -2.52 10.06 6.78
CA GLU A 124 -3.46 10.52 5.74
C GLU A 124 -2.96 10.13 4.35
N HIS A 125 -1.69 10.38 4.03
CA HIS A 125 -1.12 9.93 2.76
C HIS A 125 -1.20 8.42 2.59
N LEU A 126 -0.99 7.65 3.66
CA LEU A 126 -1.13 6.20 3.59
C LEU A 126 -2.57 5.81 3.25
N LYS A 127 -3.56 6.37 3.95
CA LYS A 127 -4.99 6.13 3.70
C LYS A 127 -5.39 6.52 2.28
N SER A 128 -5.04 7.73 1.83
CA SER A 128 -5.30 8.17 0.46
C SER A 128 -4.71 7.20 -0.57
N GLN A 129 -3.48 6.72 -0.34
CA GLN A 129 -2.85 5.76 -1.23
C GLN A 129 -3.48 4.35 -1.15
N VAL A 130 -4.07 3.96 -0.02
CA VAL A 130 -4.90 2.76 0.04
C VAL A 130 -6.11 2.92 -0.86
N PHE A 131 -6.85 4.03 -0.75
CA PHE A 131 -8.05 4.24 -1.56
C PHE A 131 -7.74 4.34 -3.05
N GLU A 132 -6.66 5.02 -3.45
CA GLU A 132 -6.19 5.01 -4.84
C GLU A 132 -5.95 3.58 -5.33
N ASN A 133 -5.33 2.71 -4.51
CA ASN A 133 -5.13 1.31 -4.87
C ASN A 133 -6.46 0.54 -4.99
N ILE A 134 -7.46 0.84 -4.17
CA ILE A 134 -8.77 0.16 -4.19
C ILE A 134 -9.63 0.63 -5.37
N GLU A 135 -9.57 1.92 -5.72
CA GLU A 135 -10.37 2.53 -6.78
C GLU A 135 -10.21 1.84 -8.15
N ILE A 136 -9.04 1.26 -8.43
CA ILE A 136 -8.78 0.59 -9.70
C ILE A 136 -9.50 -0.76 -9.83
N TYR A 137 -9.84 -1.41 -8.71
CA TYR A 137 -10.36 -2.77 -8.72
C TYR A 137 -11.76 -2.87 -9.35
N PRO A 138 -12.76 -2.05 -8.97
CA PRO A 138 -14.07 -2.07 -9.64
C PRO A 138 -14.01 -1.78 -11.15
N GLN A 139 -12.95 -1.09 -11.61
CA GLN A 139 -12.82 -0.70 -13.01
C GLN A 139 -12.18 -1.79 -13.88
N LYS A 140 -11.35 -2.66 -13.29
CA LYS A 140 -10.48 -3.60 -14.03
C LYS A 140 -10.58 -5.05 -13.59
N TYR A 141 -11.01 -5.30 -12.36
CA TYR A 141 -10.95 -6.59 -11.66
C TYR A 141 -12.24 -6.79 -10.84
N ASP A 142 -13.39 -6.48 -11.45
CA ASP A 142 -14.70 -6.47 -10.78
C ASP A 142 -15.08 -7.86 -10.26
N ASP A 143 -14.85 -8.90 -11.06
CA ASP A 143 -15.16 -10.28 -10.71
C ASP A 143 -14.44 -10.69 -9.40
N GLU A 144 -13.14 -10.41 -9.30
CA GLU A 144 -12.32 -10.73 -8.14
C GLU A 144 -12.58 -9.81 -6.93
N PHE A 145 -13.02 -8.57 -7.17
CA PHE A 145 -13.22 -7.55 -6.14
C PHE A 145 -14.65 -7.49 -5.58
N SER A 146 -15.64 -7.99 -6.32
CA SER A 146 -17.08 -7.90 -6.02
C SER A 146 -17.43 -8.21 -4.56
N SER A 147 -16.81 -9.25 -3.98
CA SER A 147 -17.04 -9.68 -2.59
C SER A 147 -16.57 -8.69 -1.52
N TYR A 148 -15.66 -7.77 -1.86
CA TYR A 148 -15.08 -6.78 -0.94
C TYR A 148 -15.67 -5.37 -1.13
N MET A 149 -16.33 -5.12 -2.26
CA MET A 149 -16.82 -3.80 -2.67
C MET A 149 -17.70 -3.15 -1.61
N ALA A 150 -18.67 -3.88 -1.06
CA ALA A 150 -19.60 -3.35 -0.07
C ALA A 150 -18.89 -2.87 1.21
N GLU A 151 -17.87 -3.60 1.65
CA GLU A 151 -17.09 -3.27 2.84
C GLU A 151 -16.28 -1.99 2.60
N PHE A 152 -15.57 -1.90 1.46
CA PHE A 152 -14.78 -0.70 1.13
C PHE A 152 -15.64 0.55 0.91
N MET A 153 -16.83 0.41 0.32
CA MET A 153 -17.75 1.53 0.16
C MET A 153 -18.21 2.09 1.50
N LYS A 154 -18.47 1.22 2.48
CA LYS A 154 -18.79 1.62 3.84
C LYS A 154 -17.63 2.39 4.49
N GLU A 155 -16.40 1.89 4.35
CA GLU A 155 -15.21 2.55 4.89
C GLU A 155 -14.94 3.92 4.29
N ILE A 156 -15.06 4.04 2.97
CA ILE A 156 -14.90 5.33 2.28
C ILE A 156 -15.96 6.32 2.78
N TRP A 157 -17.21 5.86 2.94
CA TRP A 157 -18.29 6.69 3.46
C TRP A 157 -18.03 7.17 4.89
N GLU A 158 -17.64 6.26 5.79
CA GLU A 158 -17.31 6.61 7.18
C GLU A 158 -16.16 7.62 7.25
N LEU A 159 -15.11 7.44 6.44
CA LEU A 159 -14.01 8.39 6.37
C LEU A 159 -14.46 9.78 5.87
N LEU A 160 -15.30 9.84 4.83
CA LEU A 160 -15.82 11.10 4.29
C LEU A 160 -16.67 11.84 5.33
N VAL A 161 -17.48 11.12 6.11
CA VAL A 161 -18.30 11.72 7.18
C VAL A 161 -17.43 12.29 8.31
N VAL A 162 -16.30 11.66 8.62
CA VAL A 162 -15.35 12.13 9.63
C VAL A 162 -14.53 13.32 9.13
N THR A 163 -14.09 13.29 7.87
CA THR A 163 -13.20 14.31 7.28
C THR A 163 -13.97 15.55 6.76
N GLY A 164 -15.27 15.40 6.48
CA GLY A 164 -16.17 16.49 6.07
C GLY A 164 -16.69 17.38 7.21
N LYS A 165 -16.13 17.24 8.42
CA LYS A 165 -16.35 18.11 9.58
C LYS A 165 -15.13 18.97 9.82
#